data_AF-A0A5B8NTT7-F1
#
_entry.id   AF-A0A5B8NTT7-F1
#
_cell.length_a   1.000
_cell.length_b   1.000
_cell.length_c   1.000
_cell.angle_alpha   90.00
_cell.angle_beta   90.00
_cell.angle_gamma   90.00
#
_symmetry.space_group_name_H-M   'P 1'
#
loop_
_entity.id
_entity.type
_entity.pdbx_description
1 polymer ?
#
loop_
_entity_poly.entity_id
_entity_poly.type
_entity_poly.pdbx_seq_one_letter_code
_entity_poly.pdbx_strand_id
1 'polypeptide(L)' 'MGDNQSSQWDYAAYVEQTAQLLGIEIPEAYQQGVVENMAQLSAIAQQVMEFPLPPNTEIAPVFKP' A
#
# COMPACT_ATOMS: atom_id res chain seq x y z
N MET A 1 23.66 2.78 19.59
CA MET A 1 22.24 2.47 19.84
C MET A 1 21.48 3.09 18.71
N GLY A 2 20.65 2.28 18.04
CA GLY A 2 20.34 2.37 16.61
C GLY A 2 19.83 3.71 16.12
N ASP A 3 20.35 4.14 14.98
CA ASP A 3 19.89 5.30 14.25
C ASP A 3 18.40 5.16 13.95
N ASN A 4 17.62 6.11 14.46
CA ASN A 4 16.20 6.26 14.19
C ASN A 4 16.05 6.79 12.75
N GLN A 5 16.21 5.91 11.76
CA GLN A 5 15.90 6.18 10.37
C GLN A 5 14.37 6.15 10.25
N SER A 6 13.72 7.30 10.32
CA SER A 6 12.37 7.44 9.78
C SER A 6 12.48 7.19 8.28
N SER A 7 12.36 5.93 7.86
CA SER A 7 12.35 5.56 6.45
C SER A 7 11.17 6.27 5.80
N GLN A 8 11.47 7.38 5.13
CA GLN A 8 10.55 8.03 4.23
C GLN A 8 10.23 7.00 3.14
N TRP A 9 8.97 6.56 3.08
CA TRP A 9 8.52 5.58 2.10
C TRP A 9 8.70 6.12 0.69
N ASP A 10 9.36 5.34 -0.17
CA ASP A 10 9.52 5.65 -1.58
C ASP A 10 8.35 5.07 -2.38
N TYR A 11 7.28 5.86 -2.48
CA TYR A 11 6.08 5.47 -3.21
C TYR A 11 6.32 5.42 -4.73
N ALA A 12 7.30 6.14 -5.27
CA ALA A 12 7.63 6.08 -6.69
C ALA A 12 8.22 4.70 -7.03
N ALA A 13 9.22 4.27 -6.26
CA ALA A 13 9.81 2.94 -6.42
C ALA A 13 8.78 1.81 -6.18
N TYR A 14 7.90 1.97 -5.20
CA TYR A 14 6.84 1.00 -4.92
C TYR A 14 5.86 0.86 -6.10
N VAL A 15 5.38 1.99 -6.65
CA VAL A 15 4.48 2.01 -7.80
C VAL A 15 5.14 1.39 -9.03
N GLU A 16 6.38 1.75 -9.32
CA GLU A 16 7.15 1.21 -10.45
C GLU A 16 7.28 -0.33 -10.35
N GLN A 17 7.75 -0.83 -9.21
CA GLN A 17 7.96 -2.27 -9.00
C GLN A 17 6.63 -3.05 -9.03
N THR A 18 5.58 -2.48 -8.46
CA THR A 18 4.24 -3.10 -8.46
C THR A 18 3.66 -3.16 -9.88
N ALA A 19 3.81 -2.09 -10.65
CA ALA A 19 3.38 -2.05 -12.05
C ALA A 19 4.10 -3.10 -12.89
N GLN A 20 5.43 -3.23 -12.72
CA GLN A 20 6.23 -4.27 -13.37
C GLN A 20 5.78 -5.68 -12.97
N LEU A 21 5.56 -5.92 -11.68
CA LEU A 21 5.13 -7.23 -11.16
C LEU A 21 3.75 -7.64 -11.71
N LEU A 22 2.83 -6.68 -11.84
CA LEU A 22 1.48 -6.91 -12.35
C LEU A 22 1.39 -6.88 -13.87
N GLY A 23 2.47 -6.50 -14.58
CA GLY A 23 2.46 -6.33 -16.03
C GLY A 23 1.56 -5.18 -16.50
N ILE A 24 1.42 -4.14 -15.68
CA ILE A 24 0.60 -2.96 -15.97
C ILE A 24 1.51 -1.83 -16.48
N GLU A 25 1.19 -1.27 -17.63
CA GLU A 25 1.82 -0.04 -18.11
C GLU A 25 1.05 1.18 -17.60
N ILE A 26 1.74 2.08 -16.89
CA ILE A 26 1.17 3.34 -16.42
C ILE A 26 1.65 4.46 -17.35
N PRO A 27 0.74 5.08 -18.12
CA PRO A 27 1.10 6.21 -18.99
C PRO A 27 1.77 7.33 -18.18
N GLU A 28 2.79 7.96 -18.77
CA GLU A 28 3.60 9.02 -18.11
C GLU A 28 2.74 10.13 -17.51
N ALA A 29 1.67 10.54 -18.22
CA ALA A 29 0.71 11.55 -17.76
C ALA A 29 -0.01 11.19 -16.45
N TYR A 30 -0.04 9.91 -16.06
CA TYR A 30 -0.69 9.43 -14.85
C TYR A 30 0.30 9.00 -13.76
N GLN A 31 1.59 8.86 -14.05
CA GLN A 31 2.56 8.31 -13.08
C GLN A 31 2.58 9.12 -11.78
N GLN A 32 2.69 10.45 -11.88
CA GLN A 32 2.70 11.31 -10.70
C GLN A 32 1.42 11.18 -9.88
N GLY A 33 0.25 11.19 -10.54
CA GLY A 33 -1.04 11.05 -9.86
C GLY A 33 -1.20 9.70 -9.15
N VAL A 34 -0.67 8.61 -9.72
CA VAL A 34 -0.69 7.29 -9.07
C VAL A 34 0.18 7.30 -7.81
N VAL A 35 1.36 7.92 -7.86
CA VAL A 35 2.26 8.03 -6.69
C VAL A 35 1.61 8.85 -5.57
N GLU A 36 1.01 10.00 -5.91
CA GLU A 36 0.28 10.84 -4.95
C GLU A 36 -0.90 10.09 -4.30
N ASN A 37 -1.68 9.35 -5.11
CA ASN A 37 -2.78 8.53 -4.60
C ASN A 37 -2.31 7.42 -3.67
N MET A 38 -1.15 6.78 -3.95
CA MET A 38 -0.59 5.77 -3.07
C MET A 38 -0.13 6.35 -1.73
N ALA A 39 0.48 7.54 -1.74
CA ALA A 39 0.86 8.23 -0.51
C ALA A 39 -0.38 8.58 0.34
N GLN A 40 -1.43 9.08 -0.29
CA GLN A 40 -2.69 9.39 0.39
C GLN A 40 -3.39 8.13 0.93
N LEU A 41 -3.43 7.06 0.13
CA LEU A 41 -4.03 5.78 0.53
C LEU A 41 -3.28 5.18 1.73
N SER A 42 -1.95 5.21 1.72
CA SER A 42 -1.09 4.72 2.81
C SER A 42 -1.40 5.43 4.14
N ALA A 43 -1.55 6.76 4.11
CA ALA A 43 -1.89 7.53 5.31
C ALA A 43 -3.24 7.11 5.92
N ILE A 44 -4.23 6.78 5.09
CA ILE A 44 -5.54 6.31 5.55
C ILE A 44 -5.44 4.85 6.04
N ALA A 45 -4.72 4.01 5.30
CA ALA A 45 -4.55 2.60 5.62
C ALA A 45 -3.84 2.39 6.96
N GLN A 46 -2.90 3.28 7.32
CA GLN A 46 -2.19 3.22 8.60
C GLN A 46 -3.17 3.14 9.79
N GLN A 47 -4.27 3.90 9.75
CA GLN A 47 -5.26 3.87 10.82
C GLN A 47 -5.97 2.51 10.94
N VAL A 48 -6.18 1.82 9.82
CA VAL A 48 -6.78 0.48 9.77
C VAL A 48 -5.79 -0.59 10.26
N MET A 49 -4.50 -0.41 9.97
CA MET A 49 -3.45 -1.33 10.38
C MET A 49 -3.17 -1.31 11.88
N GLU A 50 -3.60 -0.26 12.59
CA GLU A 50 -3.50 -0.16 14.06
C GLU A 50 -4.54 -1.01 14.80
N PHE A 51 -5.59 -1.48 14.11
CA PHE A 51 -6.57 -2.37 14.73
C PHE A 51 -5.91 -3.74 14.99
N PRO A 52 -6.04 -4.30 16.21
CA PRO A 52 -5.47 -5.61 16.50
C PRO A 52 -6.12 -6.66 15.59
N LEU A 53 -5.30 -7.57 15.07
CA LEU A 53 -5.76 -8.73 14.30
C LEU A 53 -5.70 -9.98 15.20
N PRO A 54 -6.84 -10.42 15.77
CA PRO A 54 -6.89 -11.70 16.48
C PRO A 54 -6.48 -12.84 15.54
N PRO A 55 -5.76 -13.86 16.05
CA PRO A 55 -5.35 -15.02 15.25
C PRO A 55 -6.53 -15.82 14.69
N ASN A 56 -7.73 -15.62 15.26
CA ASN A 56 -8.95 -16.35 14.93
C ASN A 56 -9.96 -15.48 14.17
N THR A 57 -9.56 -14.29 13.71
CA THR A 57 -10.45 -13.43 12.90
C THR A 57 -10.61 -14.06 11.53
N GLU A 58 -11.78 -14.65 11.28
CA GLU A 58 -12.18 -15.05 9.93
C GLU A 58 -12.36 -13.80 9.06
N ILE A 59 -11.78 -13.84 7.86
CA ILE A 59 -12.07 -12.87 6.80
C ILE A 59 -13.58 -12.90 6.51
N ALA A 60 -14.24 -11.75 6.65
CA ALA A 60 -15.64 -11.61 6.24
C ALA A 60 -15.78 -11.71 4.71
N PRO A 61 -16.95 -12.06 4.14
CA PRO A 61 -17.95 -13.06 4.53
C PRO A 61 -17.66 -14.43 3.88
N VAL A 62 -18.14 -15.51 4.49
CA VAL A 62 -18.17 -16.84 3.88
C VAL A 62 -19.14 -16.82 2.69
N PHE A 63 -18.63 -17.09 1.48
CA PHE A 63 -19.48 -17.30 0.30
C PHE A 63 -20.49 -18.42 0.59
N LYS A 64 -21.78 -18.10 0.54
CA LYS A 64 -22.87 -19.08 0.60
C LYS A 64 -23.43 -19.22 -0.81
N PRO A 65 -23.38 -20.44 -1.41
CA PRO A 65 -23.82 -20.69 -2.78
C PRO A 65 -25.31 -20.42 -2.99
#